data_AF-A0A3C0SPB8-F1
#
_entry.id   AF-A0A3C0SPB8-F1
#
_cell.length_a   1.000
_cell.length_b   1.000
_cell.length_c   1.000
_cell.angle_alpha   90.00
_cell.angle_beta   90.00
_cell.angle_gamma   90.00
#
_symmetry.space_group_name_H-M   'P 1'
#
loop_
_entity.id
_entity.type
_entity.pdbx_description
1 polymer ?
#
loop_
_entity_poly.entity_id
_entity_poly.type
_entity_poly.pdbx_seq_one_letter_code
_entity_poly.pdbx_strand_id
1 'polypeptide(L)' 'CKNTGTTVVVITHNSALAPIANRVIKIKDAKVTSIEVNKNPVSVEAIEW' A
#
# COMPACT_ATOMS: atom_id res chain seq x y z
N CYS A 1 -11.80 3.71 -3.55
CA CYS A 1 -11.37 2.92 -4.72
C CYS A 1 -12.32 1.78 -5.05
N LYS A 2 -12.61 0.83 -4.13
CA LYS A 2 -13.40 -0.38 -4.44
C LYS A 2 -14.79 -0.09 -5.05
N ASN A 3 -15.55 0.85 -4.48
CA ASN A 3 -16.91 1.14 -4.93
C ASN A 3 -16.95 2.04 -6.18
N THR A 4 -15.89 2.78 -6.46
CA THR A 4 -15.84 3.79 -7.52
C THR A 4 -15.00 3.34 -8.72
N GLY A 5 -14.34 2.17 -8.66
CA GLY A 5 -13.39 1.71 -9.67
C GLY A 5 -12.15 2.60 -9.83
N THR A 6 -11.96 3.59 -8.95
CA THR A 6 -10.88 4.57 -9.09
C THR A 6 -9.55 4.00 -8.59
N THR A 7 -8.51 4.08 -9.42
CA THR A 7 -7.13 3.78 -9.03
C THR A 7 -6.59 4.84 -8.08
N VAL A 8 -6.01 4.41 -6.96
CA VAL A 8 -5.41 5.29 -5.95
C VAL A 8 -3.95 4.89 -5.76
N VAL A 9 -3.06 5.88 -5.77
CA VAL A 9 -1.64 5.71 -5.47
C VAL A 9 -1.31 6.54 -4.24
N VAL A 10 -0.74 5.91 -3.22
CA VAL A 10 -0.30 6.57 -1.99
C VAL A 10 1.20 6.43 -1.90
N ILE A 11 1.89 7.57 -1.76
CA ILE A 11 3.34 7.62 -1.52
C ILE A 11 3.54 8.00 -0.06
N THR A 12 4.22 7.15 0.69
CA THR A 12 4.43 7.35 2.13
C THR A 12 5.72 6.70 2.59
N HIS A 13 6.32 7.27 3.64
CA HIS A 13 7.40 6.64 4.41
C HIS A 13 6.87 5.79 5.57
N ASN A 14 5.58 5.89 5.91
CA ASN A 14 4.97 5.12 6.98
C ASN A 14 4.60 3.71 6.49
N SER A 15 5.42 2.72 6.87
CA SER A 15 5.23 1.32 6.50
C SER A 15 3.97 0.71 7.14
N ALA A 16 3.43 1.26 8.22
CA ALA A 16 2.20 0.79 8.85
C ALA A 16 0.97 0.90 7.92
N LEU A 17 1.03 1.76 6.89
CA LEU A 17 -0.03 1.88 5.90
C LEU A 17 0.05 0.81 4.80
N ALA A 18 1.18 0.11 4.63
CA ALA A 18 1.36 -0.87 3.55
C ALA A 18 0.26 -1.97 3.49
N PRO A 19 -0.24 -2.50 4.63
CA PRO A 19 -1.28 -3.53 4.64
C PRO A 19 -2.63 -3.11 4.05
N ILE A 20 -2.93 -1.81 3.86
CA ILE A 20 -4.18 -1.37 3.22
C ILE A 20 -4.13 -1.46 1.70
N ALA A 21 -2.93 -1.44 1.12
CA ALA A 21 -2.74 -1.37 -0.32
C ALA A 21 -2.92 -2.74 -0.96
N ASN A 22 -3.49 -2.79 -2.16
CA ASN A 22 -3.55 -4.02 -2.97
C ASN A 22 -2.17 -4.44 -3.50
N ARG A 23 -1.28 -3.47 -3.72
CA ARG A 23 0.09 -3.69 -4.18
C ARG A 23 1.00 -2.71 -3.46
N VAL A 24 2.12 -3.21 -2.96
CA VAL A 24 3.15 -2.44 -2.28
C VAL A 24 4.39 -2.44 -3.15
N ILE A 25 4.89 -1.27 -3.49
CA ILE A 25 6.14 -1.08 -4.23
C ILE A 25 7.11 -0.39 -3.29
N LYS A 26 8.21 -1.06 -2.95
CA LYS A 26 9.27 -0.48 -2.12
C LYS A 26 10.30 0.18 -3.02
N ILE A 27 10.62 1.43 -2.71
CA ILE A 27 11.59 2.24 -3.44
C ILE A 27 12.71 2.62 -2.49
N LYS A 28 13.95 2.46 -2.94
CA LYS A 28 15.16 2.92 -2.25
C LYS A 28 16.15 3.41 -3.31
N ASP A 29 16.81 4.54 -3.06
CA ASP A 29 17.84 5.10 -3.95
C ASP A 29 17.36 5.24 -5.41
N ALA A 30 16.14 5.77 -5.58
CA ALA A 30 15.44 5.93 -6.86
C ALA A 30 15.23 4.63 -7.67
N LYS A 31 15.37 3.46 -7.04
CA LYS A 31 15.15 2.14 -7.65
C LYS A 31 14.07 1.36 -6.92
N VAL A 32 13.35 0.53 -7.66
CA VAL A 32 12.41 -0.44 -7.09
C VAL A 32 13.21 -1.56 -6.44
N THR A 33 12.95 -1.82 -5.16
CA THR A 33 13.60 -2.89 -4.40
C THR A 33 12.70 -4.11 -4.24
N SER A 34 11.38 -3.93 -4.12
CA SER A 34 10.42 -5.03 -4.18
C SER A 34 9.06 -4.58 -4.72
N ILE A 35 8.33 -5.54 -5.28
CA ILE A 35 6.93 -5.40 -5.67
C ILE A 35 6.18 -6.58 -5.07
N GLU A 36 5.20 -6.30 -4.22
CA GLU A 36 4.43 -7.31 -3.49
C GLU A 36 2.94 -7.08 -3.74
N VAL A 37 2.22 -8.14 -4.12
CA VAL A 37 0.75 -8.11 -4.20
C VAL A 37 0.20 -8.54 -2.85
N ASN A 38 -0.56 -7.66 -2.22
CA ASN A 38 -1.20 -7.95 -0.95
C ASN A 38 -2.51 -8.70 -1.20
N LYS A 39 -2.52 -9.99 -0.88
CA LYS A 39 -3.68 -10.88 -1.09
C LYS A 39 -4.86 -10.52 -0.18
N ASN A 40 -4.58 -9.96 1.00
CA ASN A 40 -5.58 -9.66 2.03
C ASN A 40 -5.39 -8.21 2.53
N PRO A 41 -5.81 -7.19 1.77
CA PRO A 41 -5.74 -5.81 2.22
C PRO A 41 -6.60 -5.60 3.47
N VAL A 42 -6.02 -5.03 4.52
CA VAL A 42 -6.74 -4.72 5.76
C VAL A 42 -7.42 -3.36 5.67
N SER A 43 -8.45 -3.17 6.50
CA SER A 43 -9.10 -1.87 6.61
C SER A 43 -8.24 -0.89 7.38
N VAL A 44 -8.39 0.40 7.12
CA VAL A 44 -7.58 1.44 7.77
C VAL A 44 -7.82 1.48 9.29
N GLU A 45 -9.01 1.12 9.74
CA GLU A 45 -9.39 1.05 11.15
C GLU A 45 -8.65 -0.05 11.92
N ALA A 46 -8.05 -1.01 11.22
CA ALA A 46 -7.28 -2.10 11.82
C ALA A 46 -5.77 -1.77 11.97
N ILE A 47 -5.34 -0.59 11.53
CA ILE A 47 -3.95 -0.15 11.70
C ILE A 47 -3.80 0.50 13.08
N GLU A 48 -2.93 -0.06 13.91
CA GLU A 48 -2.45 0.59 15.15
C GLU A 48 -1.36 1.62 14.81
N TRP A 49 -1.37 2.76 15.51
CA TRP A 49 -0.54 3.93 15.24
C TRP A 49 0.58 4.12 16.26
#